data_AF-A0A5K1EDK7-F1
#
_entry.id   AF-A0A5K1EDK7-F1
#
_cell.length_a   1.000
_cell.length_b   1.000
_cell.length_c   1.000
_cell.angle_alpha   90.00
_cell.angle_beta   90.00
_cell.angle_gamma   90.00
#
_symmetry.space_group_name_H-M   'P 1'
#
loop_
_entity.id
_entity.type
_entity.pdbx_description
1 polymer ?
#
loop_
_entity_poly.entity_id
_entity_poly.type
_entity_poly.pdbx_seq_one_letter_code
_entity_poly.pdbx_strand_id
1 'polypeptide(L)' 'EMDGFDSNSAVIVLGATNRSDVLDPALRRPGRFDRVVL' A
#
# COMPACT_ATOMS: atom_id res chain seq x y z
N GLU A 1 7.76 1.35 -7.97
CA GLU A 1 6.42 0.94 -8.41
C GLU A 1 5.92 -0.16 -7.50
N MET A 2 4.66 -0.09 -7.05
CA MET A 2 4.00 -1.18 -6.32
C MET A 2 3.16 -2.06 -7.26
N ASP A 3 2.68 -1.46 -8.36
CA ASP A 3 1.80 -2.11 -9.34
C ASP A 3 2.55 -3.09 -10.27
N GLY A 4 3.89 -3.09 -10.22
CA GLY A 4 4.76 -3.92 -11.07
C GLY A 4 5.20 -5.24 -10.44
N PHE A 5 4.78 -5.55 -9.20
CA PHE A 5 5.06 -6.84 -8.60
C PHE A 5 4.11 -7.88 -9.17
N ASP A 6 4.68 -8.95 -9.72
CA ASP A 6 3.88 -10.07 -10.21
C ASP A 6 3.14 -10.73 -9.03
N SER A 7 1.95 -11.27 -9.25
CA SER A 7 1.12 -11.84 -8.16
C SER A 7 1.76 -13.07 -7.48
N ASN A 8 2.76 -13.69 -8.12
CA ASN A 8 3.59 -14.77 -7.57
C ASN A 8 4.83 -14.27 -6.80
N SER A 9 5.04 -12.96 -6.72
CA SER A 9 6.08 -12.37 -5.89
C SER A 9 5.66 -12.49 -4.43
N ALA A 10 6.40 -13.25 -3.62
CA ALA A 10 6.19 -13.33 -2.17
C ALA A 10 6.64 -12.05 -1.44
N VAL A 11 6.22 -10.88 -1.93
CA VAL A 11 6.59 -9.56 -1.44
C VAL A 11 5.40 -8.99 -0.67
N ILE A 12 5.64 -8.63 0.59
CA ILE A 12 4.65 -7.95 1.42
C ILE A 12 5.19 -6.56 1.75
N VAL A 13 4.39 -5.53 1.50
CA VAL A 13 4.73 -4.14 1.82
C VAL A 13 3.96 -3.72 3.07
N LEU A 14 4.69 -3.33 4.13
CA LEU A 14 4.12 -2.73 5.33
C LEU A 14 4.46 -1.24 5.36
N GLY A 15 3.44 -0.41 5.57
CA GLY A 15 3.58 1.02 5.81
C GLY A 15 3.09 1.39 7.20
N ALA A 16 3.74 2.35 7.83
CA ALA A 16 3.30 2.95 9.09
C ALA A 16 3.34 4.48 8.95
N THR A 17 2.30 5.16 9.42
CA THR A 17 2.27 6.62 9.48
C THR A 17 1.58 7.07 10.76
N ASN A 18 2.07 8.17 11.34
CA ASN A 18 1.41 8.85 12.46
C ASN A 18 0.40 9.90 11.96
N ARG A 19 0.27 10.07 10.64
CA ARG A 19 -0.61 11.03 9.96
C ARG A 19 -1.21 10.40 8.71
N SER A 20 -2.29 9.65 8.86
CA SER A 20 -2.97 8.97 7.74
C SER A 20 -3.79 9.92 6.86
N ASP A 21 -4.18 11.08 7.39
CA ASP A 21 -4.96 12.13 6.75
C ASP A 21 -4.22 12.79 5.57
N VAL A 22 -2.90 12.93 5.68
CA VAL A 22 -2.06 13.58 4.66
C VAL A 22 -1.52 12.62 3.60
N LEU A 23 -1.82 11.32 3.67
CA LEU A 23 -1.35 10.34 2.70
C LEU A 23 -1.99 10.55 1.33
N ASP A 24 -1.17 10.49 0.29
CA ASP A 24 -1.59 10.57 -1.11
C ASP A 24 -2.71 9.54 -1.40
N PRO A 25 -3.88 9.98 -1.91
CA PRO A 25 -4.97 9.08 -2.28
C PRO A 25 -4.57 7.95 -3.23
N ALA A 26 -3.52 8.15 -4.06
CA ALA A 26 -3.00 7.14 -4.97
C ALA A 26 -2.47 5.89 -4.25
N LEU A 27 -2.05 6.00 -2.99
CA LEU A 27 -1.56 4.87 -2.19
C LEU A 27 -2.67 3.91 -1.73
N ARG A 28 -3.93 4.39 -1.70
CA ARG A 28 -5.11 3.62 -1.30
C ARG A 28 -5.82 2.94 -2.47
N ARG A 29 -5.30 3.09 -3.69
CA ARG A 29 -5.86 2.44 -4.87
C ARG A 29 -5.57 0.94 -4.83
N PRO A 30 -6.45 0.10 -5.41
CA PRO A 30 -6.22 -1.35 -5.50
C PRO A 30 -4.85 -1.68 -6.09
N GLY A 31 -4.18 -2.68 -5.53
CA GLY A 31 -2.83 -3.11 -5.93
C GLY A 31 -1.70 -2.41 -5.17
N ARG A 32 -2.02 -1.58 -4.17
CA ARG A 32 -1.04 -0.88 -3.33
C ARG A 32 -1.24 -1.21 -1.86
N PHE A 33 -1.74 -0.27 -1.05
CA PHE A 33 -2.12 -0.57 0.34
C PHE A 33 -3.59 -0.99 0.39
N ASP A 34 -3.83 -2.26 0.02
CA ASP A 34 -5.18 -2.83 -0.04
C ASP A 34 -5.80 -3.07 1.35
N ARG A 35 -4.97 -3.18 2.39
CA ARG A 35 -5.39 -3.36 3.78
C ARG A 35 -4.87 -2.24 4.66
N VAL A 36 -5.78 -1.65 5.44
CA VAL A 36 -5.47 -0.66 6.46
C VAL A 36 -5.86 -1.25 7.82
N VAL A 37 -4.91 -1.22 8.75
CA VAL A 37 -5.12 -1.62 10.15
C VAL A 37 -5.02 -0.35 10.99
N LEU A 38 -6.02 -0.12 11.84
CA LEU A 38 -6.11 1.04 12.74
C LEU A 38 -5.65 0.69 14.14
#